data_AF-A0AAD6GNK9-F1
#
_entry.id   AF-A0AAD6GNK9-F1
#
_cell.length_a   1.000
_cell.length_b   1.000
_cell.length_c   1.000
_cell.angle_alpha   90.00
_cell.angle_beta   90.00
_cell.angle_gamma   90.00
#
_symmetry.space_group_name_H-M   'P 1'
#
loop_
_entity.id
_entity.type
_entity.pdbx_description
1 polymer ?
#
loop_
_entity_poly.entity_id
_entity_poly.type
_entity_poly.pdbx_seq_one_letter_code
_entity_poly.pdbx_strand_id
1 'polypeptide(L)'
;MIIMDLSFAETATPAVPANRAATVHIVVQVDSADALTHVNFAFASIDPSSYEIVAMDSATPTSLFKNTTNIKSIKKDISVYISIGGWSFSDNGTDTQPLFGEIAASETKRQTFANNVVHFMQQYGFDGVDIDWEYPGAGDRGGKAEDTANYVLLLKTLRETFDASGSTFGLTFTAPSSY
;
A
#
# COMPACT_ATOMS: atom_id res chain seq x y z
N MET A 1 -3.56 6.79 -14.48
CA MET A 1 -3.34 5.71 -13.50
C MET A 1 -4.46 4.71 -13.70
N ILE A 2 -4.15 3.51 -14.22
CA ILE A 2 -5.16 2.44 -14.33
C ILE A 2 -5.07 1.69 -13.00
N ILE A 3 -6.04 1.91 -12.12
CA ILE A 3 -6.23 1.05 -10.95
C ILE A 3 -6.84 -0.25 -11.49
N MET A 4 -6.01 -1.28 -11.65
CA MET A 4 -6.51 -2.62 -11.95
C MET A 4 -6.77 -3.31 -10.61
N ASP A 5 -8.06 -3.50 -10.30
CA ASP A 5 -8.51 -4.38 -9.24
C ASP A 5 -8.06 -5.81 -9.59
N LEU A 6 -7.04 -6.31 -8.87
CA LEU A 6 -6.57 -7.67 -9.02
C LEU A 6 -7.50 -8.59 -8.24
N SER A 7 -8.62 -8.97 -8.85
CA SER A 7 -9.48 -10.02 -8.31
C SER A 7 -8.73 -11.35 -8.29
N PHE A 8 -8.52 -11.92 -7.10
CA PHE A 8 -7.86 -13.21 -6.93
C PHE A 8 -8.82 -14.34 -7.32
N ALA A 9 -8.69 -14.89 -8.52
CA ALA A 9 -9.40 -16.11 -8.91
C ALA A 9 -8.61 -17.34 -8.42
N GLU A 10 -9.18 -18.08 -7.46
CA GLU A 10 -8.67 -19.38 -7.05
C GLU A 10 -9.00 -20.40 -8.16
N THR A 11 -8.03 -20.73 -9.02
CA THR A 11 -8.25 -21.79 -10.00
C THR A 11 -8.17 -23.13 -9.29
N ALA A 12 -9.30 -23.83 -9.18
CA ALA A 12 -9.36 -25.21 -8.69
C ALA A 12 -8.41 -26.08 -9.53
N THR A 13 -7.35 -26.59 -8.90
CA THR A 13 -6.47 -27.57 -9.53
C THR A 13 -7.13 -28.96 -9.48
N PRO A 14 -6.95 -29.82 -10.49
CA PRO A 14 -7.45 -31.18 -10.45
C PRO A 14 -6.73 -31.95 -9.34
N ALA A 15 -7.45 -32.84 -8.66
CA ALA A 15 -7.04 -33.54 -7.45
C ALA A 15 -5.59 -34.06 -7.50
N VAL A 16 -4.71 -33.46 -6.69
CA VAL A 16 -3.32 -33.91 -6.50
C VAL A 16 -3.30 -35.05 -5.46
N PRO A 17 -2.56 -36.15 -5.66
CA PRO A 17 -2.46 -37.23 -4.67
C PRO A 17 -1.84 -36.73 -3.37
N ALA A 18 -2.29 -37.30 -2.25
CA ALA A 18 -2.17 -36.80 -0.87
C ALA A 18 -0.75 -36.72 -0.25
N ASN A 19 0.32 -36.46 -1.00
CA ASN A 19 1.68 -36.42 -0.43
C ASN A 19 2.66 -35.43 -1.09
N ARG A 20 2.17 -34.30 -1.61
CA ARG A 20 3.02 -33.15 -1.97
C ARG A 20 2.45 -31.89 -1.35
N ALA A 21 3.31 -31.05 -0.77
CA ALA A 21 2.94 -29.71 -0.35
C ALA A 21 2.26 -29.01 -1.54
N ALA A 22 1.01 -28.58 -1.36
CA ALA A 22 0.30 -27.82 -2.36
C ALA A 22 1.00 -26.46 -2.49
N THR A 23 1.84 -26.31 -3.51
CA THR A 23 2.31 -24.99 -3.93
C THR A 23 1.11 -24.29 -4.57
N VAL A 24 0.46 -23.42 -3.81
CA VAL A 24 -0.57 -22.52 -4.34
C VAL A 24 0.14 -21.52 -5.24
N HIS A 25 0.06 -21.75 -6.55
CA HIS A 25 0.46 -20.76 -7.55
C HIS A 25 -0.66 -19.73 -7.63
N ILE A 26 -0.53 -18.62 -6.89
CA ILE A 26 -1.36 -17.44 -7.14
C ILE A 26 -0.86 -16.83 -8.44
N VAL A 27 -1.54 -17.16 -9.54
CA VAL A 27 -1.29 -16.54 -10.83
C VAL A 27 -2.03 -15.20 -10.82
N VAL A 28 -1.28 -14.11 -10.64
CA VAL A 28 -1.77 -12.78 -10.99
C VAL A 28 -1.88 -12.77 -12.51
N GLN A 29 -3.06 -13.03 -13.05
CA GLN A 29 -3.29 -13.06 -14.48
C GLN A 29 -3.41 -11.63 -15.00
N VAL A 30 -2.26 -11.02 -15.29
CA VAL A 30 -2.19 -9.80 -16.08
C VAL A 30 -2.11 -10.26 -17.53
N ASP A 31 -3.15 -10.01 -18.34
CA ASP A 31 -3.21 -10.44 -19.75
C ASP A 31 -2.02 -9.92 -20.59
N SER A 32 -1.29 -8.91 -20.08
CA SER A 32 0.05 -8.55 -20.52
C SER A 32 0.79 -7.81 -19.41
N ALA A 33 1.48 -8.52 -18.51
CA ALA A 33 2.44 -7.90 -17.60
C ALA A 33 3.52 -7.12 -18.37
N ASP A 34 3.80 -7.49 -19.62
CA ASP A 34 4.76 -6.83 -20.51
C ASP A 34 4.44 -5.35 -20.74
N ALA A 35 3.16 -4.98 -20.80
CA ALA A 35 2.73 -3.61 -21.04
C ALA A 35 2.81 -2.70 -19.80
N LEU A 36 2.94 -3.26 -18.59
CA LEU A 36 2.98 -2.49 -17.36
C LEU A 36 4.41 -2.09 -17.00
N THR A 37 4.59 -0.87 -16.47
CA THR A 37 5.85 -0.46 -15.84
C THR A 37 5.76 -0.47 -14.32
N HIS A 38 4.54 -0.30 -13.79
CA HIS A 38 4.25 -0.24 -12.37
C HIS A 38 2.99 -1.06 -12.05
N VAL A 39 2.99 -1.70 -10.89
CA VAL A 39 1.82 -2.38 -10.29
C VAL A 39 1.67 -1.86 -8.87
N ASN A 40 0.48 -1.39 -8.51
CA ASN A 40 0.15 -1.01 -7.14
C ASN A 40 -0.68 -2.14 -6.51
N PHE A 41 -0.24 -2.65 -5.37
CA PHE A 41 -1.08 -3.48 -4.51
C PHE A 41 -2.06 -2.57 -3.77
N ALA A 42 -3.35 -2.73 -4.04
CA ALA A 42 -4.43 -1.96 -3.42
C ALA A 42 -5.27 -2.91 -2.56
N PHE A 43 -5.37 -2.74 -1.25
CA PHE A 43 -4.71 -1.76 -0.39
C PHE A 43 -4.08 -2.43 0.84
N ALA A 44 -3.16 -1.74 1.49
CA ALA A 44 -2.85 -1.97 2.91
C ALA A 44 -3.49 -0.87 3.78
N SER A 45 -3.71 -1.23 5.04
CA SER A 45 -4.21 -0.33 6.08
C SER A 45 -3.08 0.05 7.05
N ILE A 46 -3.43 0.87 8.03
CA ILE A 46 -2.55 1.32 9.11
C ILE A 46 -3.18 0.87 10.43
N ASP A 47 -2.41 0.17 11.25
CA ASP A 47 -2.83 -0.14 12.62
C ASP A 47 -2.93 1.16 13.45
N PRO A 48 -4.09 1.48 14.05
CA PRO A 48 -4.30 2.74 14.75
C PRO A 48 -3.38 2.97 15.97
N SER A 49 -2.85 1.89 16.55
CA SER A 49 -2.08 1.95 17.79
C SER A 49 -0.58 2.09 17.56
N SER A 50 -0.07 1.42 16.54
CA SER A 50 1.36 1.28 16.26
C SER A 50 1.82 2.02 15.00
N TYR A 51 0.87 2.40 14.13
CA TYR A 51 1.11 2.90 12.78
C TYR A 51 1.84 1.90 11.87
N GLU A 52 1.80 0.61 12.20
CA GLU A 52 2.32 -0.44 11.34
C GLU A 52 1.41 -0.63 10.11
N ILE A 53 2.03 -1.03 9.00
CA ILE A 53 1.31 -1.34 7.78
C ILE A 53 0.76 -2.76 7.89
N VAL A 54 -0.56 -2.90 7.77
CA VAL A 54 -1.29 -4.15 7.96
C VAL A 54 -2.20 -4.47 6.78
N ALA A 55 -2.68 -5.70 6.69
CA ALA A 55 -3.72 -6.04 5.73
C ALA A 55 -5.01 -5.27 6.02
N MET A 56 -5.82 -4.98 4.99
CA MET A 56 -7.07 -4.24 5.14
C MET A 56 -8.08 -4.95 6.04
N ASP A 57 -8.08 -6.28 6.02
CA ASP A 57 -8.95 -7.12 6.83
C ASP A 57 -8.29 -8.47 7.14
N SER A 58 -8.95 -9.26 8.00
CA SER A 58 -8.51 -10.60 8.37
C SER A 58 -8.69 -11.64 7.26
N ALA A 59 -9.46 -11.33 6.22
CA ALA A 59 -9.67 -12.22 5.08
C ALA A 59 -8.51 -12.13 4.08
N THR A 60 -7.77 -11.02 4.08
CA THR A 60 -6.64 -10.75 3.20
C THR A 60 -5.36 -11.40 3.75
N PRO A 61 -4.85 -12.49 3.14
CA PRO A 61 -3.65 -13.15 3.64
C PRO A 61 -2.42 -12.28 3.38
N THR A 62 -1.57 -12.08 4.39
CA THR A 62 -0.32 -11.31 4.25
C THR A 62 0.64 -11.90 3.20
N SER A 63 0.48 -13.19 2.87
CA SER A 63 1.21 -13.84 1.76
C SER A 63 0.98 -13.16 0.40
N LEU A 64 -0.16 -12.47 0.21
CA LEU A 64 -0.47 -11.75 -1.02
C LEU A 64 0.52 -10.61 -1.30
N PHE A 65 1.04 -9.94 -0.27
CA PHE A 65 2.08 -8.93 -0.45
C PHE A 65 3.31 -9.53 -1.11
N LYS A 66 3.76 -10.70 -0.63
CA LYS A 66 4.92 -11.38 -1.22
C LYS A 66 4.63 -11.90 -2.62
N ASN A 67 3.46 -12.50 -2.81
CA ASN A 67 3.06 -13.04 -4.12
C ASN A 67 2.98 -11.93 -5.18
N THR A 68 2.54 -10.74 -4.82
CA THR A 68 2.48 -9.59 -5.73
C THR A 68 3.89 -9.13 -6.13
N THR A 69 4.79 -8.95 -5.16
CA THR A 69 6.19 -8.56 -5.46
C THR A 69 6.95 -9.64 -6.25
N ASN A 70 6.55 -10.91 -6.15
CA ASN A 70 7.13 -12.02 -6.91
C ASN A 70 6.88 -11.92 -8.42
N ILE A 71 6.01 -11.03 -8.91
CA ILE A 71 5.88 -10.74 -10.35
C ILE A 71 7.22 -10.31 -10.98
N LYS A 72 8.13 -9.75 -10.17
CA LYS A 72 9.52 -9.42 -10.56
C LYS A 72 10.37 -10.64 -10.95
N SER A 73 9.92 -11.85 -10.63
CA SER A 73 10.55 -13.08 -11.14
C SER A 73 10.27 -13.31 -12.62
N ILE A 74 9.13 -12.81 -13.11
CA ILE A 74 8.65 -12.94 -14.49
C ILE A 74 9.08 -11.72 -15.32
N LYS A 75 8.90 -10.51 -14.79
CA LYS A 75 9.27 -9.26 -15.44
C LYS A 75 10.25 -8.45 -14.59
N LYS A 76 11.52 -8.39 -15.00
CA LYS A 76 12.62 -7.85 -14.17
C LYS A 76 12.62 -6.32 -14.03
N ASP A 77 11.99 -5.62 -14.95
CA ASP A 77 11.93 -4.15 -15.04
C ASP A 77 10.63 -3.56 -14.47
N ILE A 78 9.72 -4.40 -13.94
CA ILE A 78 8.48 -3.92 -13.32
C ILE A 78 8.75 -3.40 -11.92
N SER A 79 8.13 -2.27 -11.58
CA SER A 79 8.14 -1.74 -10.22
C SER A 79 6.84 -2.10 -9.49
N VAL A 80 6.93 -2.57 -8.25
CA VAL A 80 5.76 -2.97 -7.47
C VAL A 80 5.63 -2.09 -6.24
N TYR A 81 4.53 -1.37 -6.14
CA TYR A 81 4.26 -0.42 -5.06
C TYR A 81 3.15 -0.94 -4.16
N ILE A 82 3.17 -0.55 -2.89
CA ILE A 82 2.05 -0.77 -1.96
C ILE A 82 1.24 0.53 -1.84
N SER A 83 -0.04 0.50 -2.18
CA SER A 83 -0.97 1.61 -1.91
C SER A 83 -1.53 1.45 -0.50
N ILE A 84 -1.39 2.51 0.31
CA ILE A 84 -1.88 2.56 1.70
C ILE A 84 -3.04 3.55 1.77
N GLY A 85 -4.17 3.12 2.33
CA GLY A 85 -5.37 3.93 2.48
C GLY A 85 -6.52 3.50 1.57
N GLY A 86 -6.94 4.40 0.68
CA GLY A 86 -8.09 4.23 -0.20
C GLY A 86 -9.43 4.63 0.43
N TRP A 87 -10.51 4.58 -0.36
CA TRP A 87 -11.80 5.11 0.03
C TRP A 87 -12.32 4.56 1.37
N SER A 88 -12.37 3.24 1.55
CA SER A 88 -12.91 2.66 2.79
C SER A 88 -12.05 2.97 4.04
N PHE A 89 -10.75 3.28 3.87
CA PHE A 89 -9.89 3.67 4.98
C PHE A 89 -10.29 5.03 5.58
N SER A 90 -10.83 5.92 4.74
CA SER A 90 -11.29 7.26 5.14
C SER A 90 -12.80 7.32 5.43
N ASP A 91 -13.48 6.19 5.61
CA ASP A 91 -14.90 6.15 5.92
C ASP A 91 -15.25 6.76 7.29
N ASN A 92 -16.38 7.49 7.32
CA ASN A 92 -16.83 8.21 8.49
C ASN A 92 -17.11 7.29 9.69
N GLY A 93 -16.63 7.69 10.86
CA GLY A 93 -16.89 6.98 12.13
C GLY A 93 -16.08 5.69 12.31
N THR A 94 -15.01 5.51 11.53
CA THR A 94 -14.07 4.40 11.67
C THR A 94 -12.83 4.83 12.45
N ASP A 95 -12.13 3.87 13.06
CA ASP A 95 -10.87 4.13 13.77
C ASP A 95 -9.74 4.55 12.82
N THR A 96 -9.85 4.23 11.53
CA THR A 96 -8.85 4.58 10.50
C THR A 96 -9.03 5.99 9.95
N GLN A 97 -10.26 6.53 10.00
CA GLN A 97 -10.58 7.86 9.47
C GLN A 97 -9.58 8.96 9.88
N PRO A 98 -9.23 9.15 11.17
CA PRO A 98 -8.36 10.25 11.57
C PRO A 98 -6.87 9.98 11.30
N LEU A 99 -6.47 8.75 10.96
CA LEU A 99 -5.08 8.32 11.08
C LEU A 99 -4.12 9.12 10.19
N PHE A 100 -4.46 9.35 8.91
CA PHE A 100 -3.59 10.15 8.06
C PHE A 100 -3.41 11.58 8.60
N GLY A 101 -4.49 12.22 9.06
CA GLY A 101 -4.44 13.54 9.66
C GLY A 101 -3.60 13.57 10.94
N GLU A 102 -3.77 12.59 11.82
CA GLU A 102 -2.98 12.47 13.05
C GLU A 102 -1.49 12.22 12.78
N ILE A 103 -1.18 11.31 11.86
CA ILE A 103 0.18 11.01 11.45
C ILE A 103 0.81 12.26 10.85
N ALA A 104 0.12 12.91 9.90
CA ALA A 104 0.63 14.09 9.21
C ALA A 104 0.86 15.27 10.17
N ALA A 105 0.02 15.47 11.18
CA ALA A 105 0.11 16.59 12.11
C ALA A 105 1.27 16.49 13.14
N SER A 106 1.80 15.29 13.41
CA SER A 106 2.82 15.08 14.46
C SER A 106 4.14 14.59 13.88
N GLU A 107 5.23 15.32 14.15
CA GLU A 107 6.58 14.92 13.70
C GLU A 107 6.98 13.51 14.15
N THR A 108 6.73 13.19 15.42
CA THR A 108 6.99 11.86 15.96
C THR A 108 6.18 10.79 15.23
N LYS A 109 4.88 11.02 15.00
CA LYS A 109 4.03 10.03 14.29
C LYS A 109 4.43 9.89 12.82
N ARG A 110 4.78 10.99 12.13
CA ARG A 110 5.33 10.96 10.76
C ARG A 110 6.58 10.08 10.70
N GLN A 111 7.52 10.25 11.63
CA GLN A 111 8.75 9.46 11.65
C GLN A 111 8.49 7.99 11.95
N THR A 112 7.62 7.69 12.92
CA THR A 112 7.22 6.31 13.23
C THR A 112 6.59 5.63 12.01
N PHE A 113 5.62 6.28 11.39
CA PHE A 113 4.98 5.77 10.17
C PHE A 113 5.98 5.57 9.04
N ALA A 114 6.87 6.53 8.79
CA ALA A 114 7.88 6.41 7.74
C ALA A 114 8.84 5.23 7.96
N ASN A 115 9.26 4.99 9.20
CA ASN A 115 10.08 3.83 9.56
C ASN A 115 9.32 2.51 9.32
N ASN A 116 8.04 2.46 9.70
CA ASN A 116 7.19 1.28 9.49
C ASN A 116 6.97 1.00 8.00
N VAL A 117 6.79 2.04 7.18
CA VAL A 117 6.68 1.91 5.71
C VAL A 117 7.98 1.34 5.13
N VAL A 118 9.15 1.84 5.53
CA VAL A 118 10.45 1.26 5.10
C VAL A 118 10.55 -0.22 5.50
N HIS A 119 10.24 -0.54 6.76
CA HIS A 119 10.29 -1.92 7.25
C HIS A 119 9.39 -2.84 6.43
N PHE A 120 8.14 -2.41 6.17
CA PHE A 120 7.18 -3.18 5.39
C PHE A 120 7.64 -3.40 3.94
N MET A 121 8.14 -2.34 3.28
CA MET A 121 8.65 -2.46 1.91
C MET A 121 9.85 -3.40 1.83
N GLN A 122 10.78 -3.35 2.80
CA GLN A 122 11.91 -4.27 2.89
C GLN A 122 11.48 -5.72 3.15
N GLN A 123 10.54 -5.91 4.07
CA GLN A 123 10.02 -7.22 4.45
C GLN A 123 9.38 -7.94 3.25
N TYR A 124 8.50 -7.25 2.53
CA TYR A 124 7.75 -7.86 1.44
C TYR A 124 8.42 -7.72 0.08
N GLY A 125 9.34 -6.77 -0.09
CA GLY A 125 10.09 -6.55 -1.32
C GLY A 125 9.38 -5.61 -2.30
N PHE A 126 8.68 -4.60 -1.78
CA PHE A 126 8.12 -3.51 -2.59
C PHE A 126 9.21 -2.53 -3.02
N ASP A 127 9.01 -1.90 -4.17
CA ASP A 127 9.93 -0.90 -4.74
C ASP A 127 9.51 0.54 -4.39
N GLY A 128 8.31 0.73 -3.85
CA GLY A 128 7.81 2.03 -3.41
C GLY A 128 6.48 1.94 -2.67
N VAL A 129 6.05 3.11 -2.18
CA VAL A 129 4.75 3.29 -1.55
C VAL A 129 3.94 4.33 -2.32
N ASP A 130 2.64 4.12 -2.34
CA ASP A 130 1.65 5.07 -2.82
C ASP A 130 0.73 5.45 -1.64
N ILE A 131 0.63 6.75 -1.34
CA ILE A 131 -0.26 7.23 -0.28
C ILE A 131 -1.60 7.65 -0.89
N ASP A 132 -2.66 6.96 -0.52
CA ASP A 132 -4.02 7.21 -1.00
C ASP A 132 -4.89 7.73 0.16
N TRP A 133 -4.69 9.00 0.53
CA TRP A 133 -5.49 9.68 1.55
C TRP A 133 -6.67 10.40 0.90
N GLU A 134 -7.89 9.99 1.23
CA GLU A 134 -9.12 10.49 0.60
C GLU A 134 -10.09 11.23 1.57
N TYR A 135 -9.92 12.53 1.85
CA TYR A 135 -8.89 13.45 1.34
C TYR A 135 -8.42 14.44 2.42
N PRO A 136 -7.15 14.91 2.37
CA PRO A 136 -6.67 15.97 3.26
C PRO A 136 -7.50 17.25 3.06
N GLY A 137 -8.06 17.78 4.14
CA GLY A 137 -8.87 19.01 4.11
C GLY A 137 -10.34 18.84 3.70
N ALA A 138 -10.76 17.65 3.28
CA ALA A 138 -12.16 17.37 2.96
C ALA A 138 -12.96 17.05 4.25
N GLY A 139 -13.71 18.03 4.75
CA GLY A 139 -14.44 17.91 6.02
C GLY A 139 -15.51 16.81 6.05
N ASP A 140 -16.10 16.48 4.91
CA ASP A 140 -17.05 15.36 4.72
C ASP A 140 -16.40 13.97 4.83
N ARG A 141 -15.06 13.93 4.81
CA ARG A 141 -14.20 12.75 5.01
C ARG A 141 -13.36 12.85 6.29
N GLY A 142 -13.63 13.83 7.16
CA GLY A 142 -12.93 14.04 8.42
C GLY A 142 -11.63 14.85 8.32
N GLY A 143 -11.35 15.40 7.13
CA GLY A 143 -10.21 16.28 6.91
C GLY A 143 -10.35 17.66 7.57
N LYS A 144 -9.22 18.29 7.87
CA LYS A 144 -9.07 19.60 8.53
C LYS A 144 -8.27 20.55 7.66
N ALA A 145 -8.43 21.86 7.88
CA ALA A 145 -7.79 22.89 7.05
C ALA A 145 -6.25 22.77 7.03
N GLU A 146 -5.64 22.36 8.14
CA GLU A 146 -4.20 22.16 8.28
C GLU A 146 -3.65 20.92 7.56
N ASP A 147 -4.50 19.98 7.14
CA ASP A 147 -4.08 18.71 6.56
C ASP A 147 -3.25 18.87 5.30
N THR A 148 -3.56 19.88 4.47
CA THR A 148 -2.80 20.11 3.23
C THR A 148 -1.34 20.45 3.52
N ALA A 149 -1.09 21.32 4.51
CA ALA A 149 0.27 21.67 4.91
C ALA A 149 0.96 20.49 5.61
N ASN A 150 0.23 19.79 6.48
CA ASN A 150 0.74 18.63 7.19
C ASN A 150 1.06 17.46 6.24
N TYR A 151 0.31 17.30 5.15
CA TYR A 151 0.54 16.24 4.19
C TYR A 151 1.86 16.44 3.44
N VAL A 152 2.22 17.69 3.11
CA VAL A 152 3.54 18.01 2.58
C VAL A 152 4.65 17.61 3.56
N LEU A 153 4.46 17.84 4.86
CA LEU A 153 5.42 17.41 5.89
C LEU A 153 5.51 15.88 5.98
N LEU A 154 4.38 15.16 5.85
CA LEU A 154 4.36 13.70 5.79
C LEU A 154 5.17 13.17 4.60
N LEU A 155 4.89 13.65 3.40
CA LEU A 155 5.59 13.23 2.18
C LEU A 155 7.09 13.56 2.26
N LYS A 156 7.44 14.71 2.85
CA LYS A 156 8.84 15.07 3.12
C LYS A 156 9.52 14.07 4.06
N THR A 157 8.91 13.77 5.21
CA THR A 157 9.46 12.80 6.18
C THR A 157 9.60 11.40 5.56
N LEU A 158 8.65 10.95 4.75
CA LEU A 158 8.76 9.70 4.00
C LEU A 158 9.97 9.70 3.07
N ARG A 159 10.12 10.73 2.23
CA ARG A 159 11.25 10.85 1.30
C ARG A 159 12.60 10.84 2.02
N GLU A 160 12.74 11.64 3.07
CA GLU A 160 13.97 11.73 3.86
C GLU A 160 14.31 10.38 4.52
N THR A 161 13.30 9.69 5.05
CA THR A 161 13.48 8.37 5.66
C THR A 161 13.89 7.31 4.63
N PHE A 162 13.33 7.37 3.42
CA PHE A 162 13.70 6.45 2.34
C PHE A 162 15.13 6.67 1.88
N ASP A 163 15.55 7.92 1.72
CA ASP A 163 16.93 8.27 1.36
C ASP A 163 17.92 7.81 2.43
N ALA A 164 17.57 8.01 3.71
CA ALA A 164 18.37 7.55 4.84
C ALA A 164 18.46 6.02 4.97
N SER A 165 17.48 5.28 4.44
CA SER A 165 17.49 3.81 4.44
C SER A 165 18.51 3.20 3.48
N GLY A 166 19.14 4.00 2.61
CA GLY A 166 20.06 3.53 1.56
C GLY A 166 19.36 2.78 0.42
N SER A 167 18.02 2.82 0.37
CA SER A 167 17.20 2.19 -0.66
C SER A 167 16.70 3.23 -1.67
N THR A 168 16.45 2.81 -2.90
CA THR A 168 15.89 3.67 -3.96
C THR A 168 14.36 3.61 -3.99
N PHE A 169 13.72 3.60 -2.81
CA PHE A 169 12.27 3.44 -2.74
C PHE A 169 11.55 4.63 -3.39
N GLY A 170 10.55 4.31 -4.21
CA GLY A 170 9.65 5.28 -4.80
C GLY A 170 8.59 5.78 -3.82
N LEU A 171 8.11 6.99 -4.08
CA LEU A 171 7.03 7.63 -3.34
C LEU A 171 6.07 8.27 -4.32
N THR A 172 4.81 7.80 -4.33
CA THR A 172 3.71 8.41 -5.07
C THR A 172 2.58 8.76 -4.11
N PHE A 173 1.59 9.50 -4.62
CA PHE A 173 0.33 9.71 -3.93
C PHE A 173 -0.81 9.76 -4.95
N THR A 174 -1.99 9.33 -4.49
CA THR A 174 -3.22 9.41 -5.27
C THR A 174 -3.89 10.75 -4.98
N ALA A 175 -4.18 11.51 -6.05
CA ALA A 175 -4.78 12.84 -5.97
C ALA A 175 -6.18 12.83 -6.59
N PRO A 176 -7.14 13.56 -6.00
CA PRO A 176 -8.46 13.71 -6.61
C PRO A 176 -8.35 14.45 -7.95
N SER A 177 -9.21 14.10 -8.91
CA SER A 177 -9.33 14.82 -10.19
C SER A 177 -10.39 15.92 -10.17
N SER A 178 -11.22 15.97 -9.12
CA SER A 178 -12.27 16.97 -8.93
C SER A 178 -11.66 18.30 -8.43
N TYR A 179 -11.98 19.38 -9.15
CA TYR A 179 -11.69 20.77 -8.78
C TYR A 179 -12.92 21.44 -8.19
#